data_AF-A0A3B4ZT40-F1
#
_entry.id   AF-A0A3B4ZT40-F1
#
_cell.length_a   1.000
_cell.length_b   1.000
_cell.length_c   1.000
_cell.angle_alpha   90.00
_cell.angle_beta   90.00
_cell.angle_gamma   90.00
#
_symmetry.space_group_name_H-M   'P 1'
#
loop_
_entity.id
_entity.type
_entity.pdbx_description
1 polymer ?
#
loop_
_entity_poly.entity_id
_entity_poly.type
_entity_poly.pdbx_seq_one_letter_code
_entity_poly.pdbx_strand_id
1 'polypeptide(L)'
;MQSDVARGLGVSQSVISRLASRHRTTGSVGDRPRSGAPRVTDHNDDQYLRTYALRHRYASATELQARLPDVRGTRVTPLTPRHRRERLQWAQDHVTWTMQQWSTVLFTDECRLHLKLHACVVQLTGLLNEAGLW
;
A
#
# COMPACT_ATOMS: atom_id res chain seq x y z
N MET A 1 -8.37 -32.11 42.95
CA MET A 1 -7.73 -30.79 42.74
C MET A 1 -8.43 -29.94 41.68
N GLN A 2 -8.37 -30.25 40.38
CA GLN A 2 -9.10 -29.44 39.36
C GLN A 2 -10.62 -29.65 39.37
N SER A 3 -11.07 -30.87 39.68
CA SER A 3 -12.49 -31.23 39.83
C SER A 3 -13.19 -30.45 40.95
N ASP A 4 -12.48 -30.21 42.04
CA ASP A 4 -13.02 -29.57 43.24
C ASP A 4 -13.10 -28.05 43.07
N VAL A 5 -12.09 -27.47 42.40
CA VAL A 5 -12.11 -26.07 41.96
C VAL A 5 -13.23 -25.84 40.94
N ALA A 6 -13.42 -26.76 39.99
CA ALA A 6 -14.51 -26.69 39.01
C ALA A 6 -15.89 -26.71 39.68
N ARG A 7 -16.09 -27.62 40.66
CA ARG A 7 -17.32 -27.71 41.45
C ARG A 7 -17.57 -26.46 42.29
N GLY A 8 -16.52 -25.92 42.94
CA GLY A 8 -16.61 -24.71 43.76
C GLY A 8 -16.91 -23.42 42.98
N LEU A 9 -16.53 -23.37 41.69
CA LEU A 9 -16.77 -22.21 40.81
C LEU A 9 -17.96 -22.40 39.87
N GLY A 10 -18.65 -23.56 39.91
CA GLY A 10 -19.79 -23.86 39.05
C GLY A 10 -19.46 -23.94 37.55
N VAL A 11 -18.20 -24.22 37.20
CA VAL A 11 -17.73 -24.30 35.81
C VAL A 11 -17.29 -25.73 35.46
N SER A 12 -17.25 -26.08 34.18
CA SER A 12 -16.80 -27.41 33.79
C SER A 12 -15.29 -27.60 34.02
N GLN A 13 -14.90 -28.82 34.37
CA GLN A 13 -13.48 -29.16 34.57
C GLN A 13 -12.64 -28.87 33.32
N SER A 14 -13.22 -28.97 32.12
CA SER A 14 -12.56 -28.62 30.86
C SER A 14 -12.21 -27.13 30.77
N VAL A 15 -13.02 -26.22 31.33
CA VAL A 15 -12.67 -24.79 31.40
C VAL A 15 -11.44 -24.58 32.27
N ILE A 16 -11.40 -25.20 33.46
CA ILE A 16 -10.25 -25.11 34.37
C ILE A 16 -8.99 -25.69 33.72
N SER A 17 -9.10 -26.85 33.04
CA SER A 17 -7.98 -27.47 32.32
C SER A 17 -7.44 -26.60 31.18
N ARG A 18 -8.34 -25.98 30.39
CA ARG A 18 -7.97 -25.04 29.32
C ARG A 18 -7.32 -23.78 29.87
N LEU A 19 -7.86 -23.19 30.93
CA LEU A 19 -7.29 -22.03 31.60
C LEU A 19 -5.91 -22.31 32.19
N ALA A 20 -5.74 -23.44 32.88
CA ALA A 20 -4.45 -23.85 33.45
C ALA A 20 -3.40 -24.12 32.36
N SER A 21 -3.78 -24.77 31.26
CA SER A 21 -2.88 -25.01 30.13
C SER A 21 -2.50 -23.71 29.39
N ARG A 22 -3.46 -22.78 29.26
CA ARG A 22 -3.22 -21.44 28.74
C ARG A 22 -2.29 -20.63 29.64
N HIS A 23 -2.51 -20.65 30.95
CA HIS A 23 -1.68 -19.94 31.92
C HIS A 23 -0.24 -20.47 31.92
N ARG A 24 -0.04 -21.80 31.85
CA ARG A 24 1.31 -22.40 31.75
C ARG A 24 2.09 -21.95 30.52
N THR A 25 1.42 -21.66 29.41
CA THR A 25 2.08 -21.27 28.16
C THR A 25 2.21 -19.76 27.97
N THR A 26 1.26 -18.97 28.49
CA THR A 26 1.19 -17.52 28.25
C THR A 26 1.35 -16.65 29.50
N GLY A 27 1.40 -17.26 30.69
CA GLY A 27 1.50 -16.55 31.96
C GLY A 27 0.25 -15.75 32.36
N SER A 28 -0.83 -15.83 31.58
CA SER A 28 -2.05 -15.04 31.81
C SER A 28 -3.34 -15.83 31.57
N VAL A 29 -4.34 -15.55 32.39
CA VAL A 29 -5.72 -16.01 32.22
C VAL A 29 -6.66 -14.89 31.77
N GLY A 30 -6.16 -13.68 31.55
CA GLY A 30 -6.97 -12.57 31.05
C GLY A 30 -7.54 -12.83 29.65
N ASP A 31 -8.58 -12.08 29.30
CA ASP A 31 -9.14 -12.11 27.95
C ASP A 31 -8.11 -11.65 26.93
N ARG A 32 -8.05 -12.37 25.80
CA ARG A 32 -7.22 -11.97 24.67
C ARG A 32 -7.95 -10.89 23.86
N PRO A 33 -7.22 -9.93 23.28
CA PRO A 33 -7.79 -9.05 22.27
C PRO A 33 -8.47 -9.89 21.18
N ARG A 34 -9.75 -9.62 20.92
CA ARG A 34 -10.47 -10.27 19.83
C ARG A 34 -10.03 -9.67 18.50
N SER A 35 -9.96 -10.49 17.46
CA SER A 35 -9.80 -9.97 16.10
C SER A 35 -11.00 -9.07 15.77
N GLY A 36 -10.73 -7.81 15.44
CA GLY A 36 -11.75 -6.87 14.96
C GLY A 36 -12.10 -7.08 13.50
N ALA A 37 -13.06 -6.30 12.99
CA ALA A 37 -13.37 -6.27 11.56
C ALA A 37 -12.14 -5.78 10.75
N PRO A 38 -11.90 -6.35 9.55
CA PRO A 38 -10.84 -5.88 8.67
C PRO A 38 -11.12 -4.45 8.20
N ARG A 39 -10.06 -3.69 7.94
CA ARG A 39 -10.17 -2.32 7.44
C ARG A 39 -10.64 -2.31 5.98
N VAL A 40 -11.54 -1.39 5.66
CA VAL A 40 -12.08 -1.18 4.29
C VAL A 40 -11.24 -0.17 3.51
N THR A 41 -10.55 0.74 4.19
CA THR A 41 -9.62 1.69 3.58
C THR A 41 -8.18 1.18 3.68
N ASP A 42 -7.40 1.37 2.61
CA ASP A 42 -5.96 1.16 2.62
C ASP A 42 -5.18 2.45 2.96
N HIS A 43 -3.85 2.36 3.02
CA HIS A 43 -3.01 3.52 3.33
C HIS A 43 -3.12 4.66 2.30
N ASN A 44 -3.32 4.32 1.02
CA ASN A 44 -3.44 5.31 -0.05
C ASN A 44 -4.81 6.00 0.00
N ASP A 45 -5.87 5.26 0.31
CA ASP A 45 -7.20 5.78 0.59
C ASP A 45 -7.12 6.80 1.74
N ASP A 46 -6.50 6.44 2.86
CA ASP A 46 -6.36 7.30 4.04
C ASP A 46 -5.54 8.56 3.73
N GLN A 47 -4.46 8.43 2.93
CA GLN A 47 -3.65 9.57 2.49
C GLN A 47 -4.44 10.51 1.56
N TYR A 48 -5.23 9.96 0.64
CA TYR A 48 -6.12 10.74 -0.22
C TYR A 48 -7.16 11.48 0.62
N LEU A 49 -7.87 10.79 1.51
CA LEU A 49 -8.88 11.37 2.39
C LEU A 49 -8.30 12.54 3.21
N ARG A 50 -7.11 12.35 3.79
CA ARG A 50 -6.40 13.40 4.52
C ARG A 50 -6.09 14.61 3.64
N THR A 51 -5.51 14.38 2.46
CA THR A 51 -5.09 15.45 1.56
C THR A 51 -6.30 16.21 1.00
N TYR A 52 -7.36 15.49 0.65
CA TYR A 52 -8.60 16.06 0.13
C TYR A 52 -9.31 16.91 1.20
N ALA A 53 -9.45 16.40 2.43
CA ALA A 53 -10.07 17.14 3.54
C ALA A 53 -9.31 18.43 3.87
N LEU A 54 -7.97 18.42 3.77
CA LEU A 54 -7.15 19.62 3.96
C LEU A 54 -7.34 20.65 2.83
N ARG A 55 -7.53 20.20 1.59
CA ARG A 55 -7.78 21.08 0.43
C ARG A 55 -9.21 21.62 0.41
N HIS A 56 -10.17 20.82 0.85
CA HIS A 56 -11.60 21.14 0.80
C HIS A 56 -12.20 21.01 2.21
N ARG A 57 -11.96 22.02 3.05
CA ARG A 57 -12.35 22.05 4.47
C ARG A 57 -13.84 21.79 4.72
N TYR A 58 -14.70 22.14 3.76
CA TYR A 58 -16.16 22.00 3.86
C TYR A 58 -16.71 20.78 3.11
N ALA A 59 -15.86 19.90 2.59
CA ALA A 59 -16.32 18.69 1.93
C ALA A 59 -17.02 17.76 2.92
N SER A 60 -18.19 17.28 2.53
CA SER A 60 -18.99 16.32 3.29
C SER A 60 -18.40 14.90 3.18
N ALA A 61 -18.75 14.04 4.15
CA ALA A 61 -18.38 12.62 4.11
C ALA A 61 -18.92 11.91 2.87
N THR A 62 -20.11 12.28 2.38
CA THR A 62 -20.72 11.72 1.18
C THR A 62 -19.95 12.11 -0.08
N GLU A 63 -19.53 13.37 -0.20
CA GLU A 63 -18.70 13.82 -1.33
C GLU A 63 -17.34 13.12 -1.34
N LEU A 64 -16.72 12.93 -0.17
CA LEU A 64 -15.49 12.16 -0.03
C LEU A 64 -15.66 10.70 -0.46
N GLN A 65 -16.74 10.05 -0.01
CA GLN A 65 -17.05 8.67 -0.39
C GLN A 65 -17.31 8.51 -1.89
N ALA A 66 -18.01 9.46 -2.51
CA ALA A 66 -18.29 9.44 -3.95
C ALA A 66 -17.02 9.58 -4.80
N ARG A 67 -15.99 10.28 -4.30
CA ARG A 67 -14.72 10.48 -5.02
C ARG A 67 -13.69 9.38 -4.81
N LEU A 68 -13.76 8.64 -3.72
CA LEU A 68 -12.77 7.60 -3.39
C LEU A 68 -12.61 6.52 -4.49
N PRO A 69 -13.68 6.05 -5.18
CA PRO A 69 -13.54 5.07 -6.26
C PRO A 69 -12.68 5.53 -7.45
N ASP A 70 -12.75 6.82 -7.81
CA ASP A 70 -11.96 7.41 -8.90
C ASP A 70 -10.45 7.32 -8.61
N VAL A 71 -10.09 7.47 -7.33
CA VAL A 71 -8.69 7.42 -6.87
C VAL A 71 -8.17 6.00 -6.80
N ARG A 72 -9.02 5.04 -6.41
CA ARG A 72 -8.65 3.62 -6.26
C ARG A 72 -8.16 2.97 -7.56
N GLY A 73 -8.49 3.53 -8.72
CA GLY A 73 -7.98 3.08 -10.03
C GLY A 73 -6.50 3.41 -10.28
N THR A 74 -5.96 4.40 -9.58
CA THR A 74 -4.58 4.85 -9.78
C THR A 74 -3.64 4.16 -8.79
N ARG A 75 -3.09 3.01 -9.17
CA ARG A 75 -2.04 2.35 -8.37
C ARG A 75 -0.73 3.12 -8.51
N VAL A 76 -0.52 4.08 -7.62
CA VAL A 76 0.78 4.76 -7.50
C VAL A 76 1.64 3.96 -6.52
N THR A 77 2.77 3.45 -6.99
CA THR A 77 3.78 2.87 -6.11
C THR A 77 4.39 3.99 -5.26
N PRO A 78 4.31 3.93 -3.92
CA PRO A 78 4.84 5.00 -3.08
C PRO A 78 6.35 5.15 -3.28
N LEU A 79 6.81 6.34 -3.66
CA LEU A 79 8.23 6.63 -3.72
C LEU A 79 8.79 6.74 -2.29
N THR A 80 9.88 6.02 -2.03
CA THR A 80 10.67 6.17 -0.79
C THR A 80 11.25 7.58 -0.71
N PRO A 81 11.56 8.10 0.49
CA PRO A 81 12.19 9.42 0.65
C PRO A 81 13.48 9.57 -0.17
N ARG A 82 14.25 8.48 -0.31
CA ARG A 82 15.44 8.42 -1.16
C ARG A 82 15.10 8.64 -2.63
N HIS A 83 14.16 7.85 -3.19
CA HIS A 83 13.74 8.01 -4.58
C HIS A 83 13.20 9.40 -4.88
N ARG A 84 12.48 10.03 -3.93
CA ARG A 84 12.00 11.41 -4.09
C ARG A 84 13.14 12.40 -4.20
N ARG A 85 14.16 12.27 -3.34
CA ARG A 85 15.32 13.16 -3.35
C ARG A 85 16.14 13.01 -4.63
N GLU A 86 16.45 11.77 -5.03
CA GLU A 86 17.23 11.49 -6.24
C GLU A 86 16.52 12.00 -7.49
N ARG A 87 15.21 11.74 -7.62
CA ARG A 87 14.42 12.25 -8.75
C ARG A 87 14.31 13.77 -8.77
N LEU A 88 14.15 14.40 -7.61
CA LEU A 88 14.11 15.87 -7.51
C LEU A 88 15.46 16.49 -7.91
N GLN A 89 16.56 15.94 -7.39
CA GLN A 89 17.90 16.42 -7.72
C GLN A 89 18.15 16.30 -9.23
N TRP A 90 17.85 15.13 -9.81
CA TRP A 90 17.99 14.93 -11.25
C TRP A 90 17.16 15.95 -12.04
N ALA A 91 15.90 16.19 -11.67
CA ALA A 91 15.07 17.18 -12.33
C ALA A 91 15.62 18.60 -12.22
N GLN A 92 16.18 18.96 -11.06
CA GLN A 92 16.81 20.27 -10.84
C GLN A 92 18.09 20.44 -11.67
N ASP A 93 18.94 19.42 -11.73
CA ASP A 93 20.20 19.45 -12.49
C ASP A 93 19.97 19.57 -14.00
N HIS A 94 18.81 19.07 -14.49
CA HIS A 94 18.49 19.02 -15.91
C HIS A 94 17.42 20.04 -16.33
N VAL A 95 16.94 20.89 -15.41
CA VAL A 95 15.87 21.88 -15.69
C VAL A 95 16.29 22.92 -16.74
N THR A 96 17.58 23.25 -16.79
CA THR A 96 18.15 24.25 -17.71
C THR A 96 18.72 23.64 -18.98
N TRP A 97 18.55 22.33 -19.20
CA TRP A 97 19.14 21.68 -20.36
C TRP A 97 18.46 22.10 -21.65
N THR A 98 19.29 22.36 -22.66
CA THR A 98 18.89 22.71 -24.02
C THR A 98 18.55 21.45 -24.83
N MET A 99 17.83 21.61 -25.94
CA MET A 99 17.46 20.48 -26.82
C MET A 99 18.67 19.70 -27.35
N GLN A 100 19.79 20.39 -27.60
CA GLN A 100 21.03 19.74 -28.03
C GLN A 100 21.67 18.89 -26.92
N GLN A 101 21.40 19.20 -25.66
CA GLN A 101 21.86 18.38 -24.53
C GLN A 101 20.92 17.19 -24.32
N TRP A 102 19.61 17.38 -24.48
CA TRP A 102 18.63 16.29 -24.42
C TRP A 102 18.83 15.25 -25.52
N SER A 103 19.25 15.66 -26.72
CA SER A 103 19.51 14.74 -27.83
C SER A 103 20.64 13.75 -27.56
N THR A 104 21.48 13.99 -26.55
CA THR A 104 22.51 13.05 -26.10
C THR A 104 21.97 11.97 -25.17
N VAL A 105 20.78 12.15 -24.59
CA VAL A 105 20.16 11.22 -23.64
C VAL A 105 19.43 10.12 -24.41
N LEU A 106 19.88 8.89 -24.22
CA LEU A 106 19.18 7.71 -24.72
C LEU A 106 18.07 7.30 -23.74
N PHE A 107 16.82 7.44 -24.18
CA PHE A 107 15.66 6.94 -23.42
C PHE A 107 15.32 5.52 -23.87
N THR A 108 15.59 4.54 -23.00
CA THR A 108 15.25 3.12 -23.22
C THR A 108 14.46 2.59 -22.03
N ASP A 109 13.37 1.89 -22.30
CA ASP A 109 12.66 1.08 -21.30
C ASP A 109 12.48 -0.36 -21.79
N GLU A 110 12.27 -1.28 -20.86
CA GLU A 110 11.90 -2.66 -21.16
C GLU A 110 10.43 -2.86 -20.80
N CYS A 111 9.57 -3.01 -21.80
CA CYS A 111 8.17 -3.37 -21.59
C CYS A 111 7.95 -4.87 -21.83
N ARG A 112 7.26 -5.55 -20.91
CA ARG A 112 6.83 -6.94 -21.10
C ARG A 112 5.52 -6.97 -21.87
N LEU A 113 5.58 -7.25 -23.16
CA LEU A 113 4.39 -7.44 -23.99
C LEU A 113 3.94 -8.90 -23.94
N HIS A 114 2.71 -9.12 -23.47
CA HIS A 114 2.07 -10.44 -23.49
C HIS A 114 1.31 -10.63 -24.80
N LEU A 115 2.00 -11.08 -25.85
CA LEU A 115 1.35 -11.52 -27.08
C LEU A 115 0.88 -12.95 -26.90
N LYS A 116 -0.40 -13.24 -27.18
CA LYS A 116 -1.01 -14.57 -27.01
C LYS A 116 -0.46 -15.66 -27.94
N LEU A 117 0.59 -15.39 -28.73
CA LEU A 117 1.36 -16.39 -29.46
C LEU A 117 2.86 -16.16 -29.25
N HIS A 118 3.52 -17.19 -28.71
CA HIS A 118 4.97 -17.42 -28.56
C HIS A 118 5.87 -16.19 -28.30
N ALA A 119 6.42 -16.16 -27.09
CA ALA A 119 7.31 -15.13 -26.58
C ALA A 119 8.47 -14.80 -27.55
N CYS A 120 8.54 -13.55 -27.98
CA CYS A 120 9.71 -12.94 -28.59
C CYS A 120 10.00 -11.64 -27.82
N VAL A 121 11.22 -11.50 -27.31
CA VAL A 121 11.70 -10.24 -26.72
C VAL A 121 12.03 -9.31 -27.87
N VAL A 122 11.19 -8.30 -28.11
CA VAL A 122 11.47 -7.26 -29.12
C VAL A 122 12.08 -6.07 -28.40
N GLN A 123 13.31 -5.72 -28.77
CA GLN A 123 13.91 -4.44 -28.39
C GLN A 123 13.17 -3.32 -29.14
N LEU A 124 12.46 -2.45 -28.41
CA LEU A 124 11.91 -1.22 -28.97
C LEU A 124 13.01 -0.15 -28.97
N THR A 125 13.87 -0.17 -29.99
CA THR A 125 14.77 0.96 -30.25
C THR A 125 14.09 1.96 -31.15
N GLY A 126 13.86 3.18 -30.64
CA GLY A 126 13.79 4.40 -31.43
C GLY A 126 12.47 4.71 -32.12
N LEU A 127 11.55 5.38 -31.42
CA LEU A 127 10.45 6.15 -32.02
C LEU A 127 10.11 7.45 -31.27
N LEU A 128 11.06 8.02 -30.51
CA LEU A 128 10.85 9.29 -29.80
C LEU A 128 11.73 10.45 -30.30
N ASN A 129 12.59 10.24 -31.31
CA ASN A 129 13.43 11.31 -31.87
C ASN A 129 12.95 11.88 -33.21
N GLU A 130 11.92 11.30 -33.83
CA GLU A 130 11.42 11.70 -35.17
C GLU A 130 10.15 12.55 -35.12
N ALA A 131 9.45 12.61 -33.98
CA ALA A 131 8.29 13.47 -33.80
C ALA A 131 8.69 14.59 -32.84
N GLY A 132 9.10 15.74 -33.39
CA GLY A 132 9.35 16.98 -32.67
C GLY A 132 8.09 17.51 -31.97
N LEU A 133 7.64 16.81 -30.94
CA LEU A 133 6.53 17.16 -30.07
C LEU A 133 7.00 17.03 -28.62
N TRP A 134 7.87 17.95 -28.21
CA TRP A 134 7.93 18.56 -26.88
C TRP A 134 8.49 19.98 -27.02
#